data_AF-A0A6L9Z6L4-F1
#
_entry.id   AF-A0A6L9Z6L4-F1
#
_cell.length_a   1.000
_cell.length_b   1.000
_cell.length_c   1.000
_cell.angle_alpha   90.00
_cell.angle_beta   90.00
_cell.angle_gamma   90.00
#
_symmetry.space_group_name_H-M   'P 1'
#
loop_
_entity.id
_entity.type
_entity.pdbx_description
1 polymer ?
#
loop_
_entity_poly.entity_id
_entity_poly.type
_entity_poly.pdbx_seq_one_letter_code
_entity_poly.pdbx_strand_id
1 'polypeptide(L)'
;MSTVEQTEMSTVEQTEQTEMSTNPEAEKKKENKKGLRGTPAQATTRLLLHLWDLGGSKQEVKRKDLSDTVKLNNERSGDYTDIFKTLETDGTIKKTKKARIEYVFLTEQGLQ
;
A
#
# COMPACT_ATOMS: atom_id res chain seq x y z
N MET A 1 8.93 -12.64 -61.82
CA MET A 1 9.90 -12.97 -60.75
C MET A 1 9.84 -11.81 -59.76
N SER A 2 9.00 -11.95 -58.73
CA SER A 2 9.35 -12.25 -57.32
C SER A 2 9.91 -11.02 -56.59
N THR A 3 9.10 -10.32 -55.76
CA THR A 3 9.00 -10.40 -54.26
C THR A 3 10.35 -10.06 -53.58
N VAL A 4 10.52 -9.20 -52.57
CA VAL A 4 9.72 -8.84 -51.37
C VAL A 4 10.26 -7.51 -50.78
N GLU A 5 9.37 -6.79 -50.08
CA GLU A 5 9.49 -5.93 -48.88
C GLU A 5 10.89 -5.48 -48.39
N GLN A 6 11.08 -4.26 -47.84
CA GLN A 6 10.62 -3.94 -46.48
C GLN A 6 10.76 -2.44 -46.12
N THR A 7 9.73 -1.96 -45.40
CA THR A 7 9.80 -1.17 -44.16
C THR A 7 10.47 0.20 -44.21
N GLU A 8 9.66 1.26 -44.09
CA GLU A 8 9.85 2.26 -43.03
C GLU A 8 8.49 2.71 -42.47
N MET A 9 8.47 2.83 -41.15
CA MET A 9 7.31 2.94 -40.29
C MET A 9 6.89 4.40 -40.06
N SER A 10 5.58 4.55 -39.85
CA SER A 10 4.93 5.49 -38.92
C SER A 10 5.11 7.00 -39.13
N THR A 11 4.34 7.49 -40.09
CA THR A 11 3.40 8.61 -39.98
C THR A 11 2.93 8.90 -38.53
N VAL A 12 3.20 10.15 -38.12
CA VAL A 12 2.34 11.14 -37.39
C VAL A 12 1.97 10.84 -35.92
N GLU A 13 1.74 11.81 -35.04
CA GLU A 13 1.25 13.17 -35.27
C GLU A 13 1.54 14.08 -34.06
N GLN A 14 1.48 15.36 -34.36
CA GLN A 14 1.55 16.55 -33.53
C GLN A 14 0.60 16.49 -32.32
N THR A 15 0.93 17.18 -31.24
CA THR A 15 0.35 18.50 -30.94
C THR A 15 0.80 18.99 -29.57
N GLU A 16 1.26 20.23 -29.59
CA GLU A 16 1.59 21.05 -28.45
C GLU A 16 0.30 21.75 -27.95
N GLN A 17 0.28 22.05 -26.65
CA GLN A 17 -0.51 23.08 -25.94
C GLN A 17 -1.62 22.62 -24.96
N THR A 18 -1.21 22.67 -23.69
CA THR A 18 -1.79 23.47 -22.61
C THR A 18 -3.22 23.19 -22.16
N GLU A 19 -3.36 22.46 -21.04
CA GLU A 19 -4.46 22.69 -20.10
C GLU A 19 -3.95 22.62 -18.64
N MET A 20 -4.20 23.70 -17.90
CA MET A 20 -4.15 23.71 -16.44
C MET A 20 -5.07 22.62 -15.90
N SER A 21 -4.54 21.62 -15.22
CA SER A 21 -5.35 20.76 -14.35
C SER A 21 -4.78 20.80 -12.95
N THR A 22 -5.29 21.74 -12.18
CA THR A 22 -5.29 21.64 -10.73
C THR A 22 -5.90 20.29 -10.33
N ASN A 23 -5.06 19.45 -9.71
CA ASN A 23 -5.39 18.53 -8.62
C ASN A 23 -6.68 17.69 -8.77
N PRO A 24 -6.63 16.35 -8.76
CA PRO A 24 -7.56 15.66 -7.91
C PRO A 24 -7.08 15.85 -6.48
N GLU A 25 -7.58 16.91 -5.85
CA GLU A 25 -7.84 16.91 -4.41
C GLU A 25 -8.61 15.62 -4.20
N ALA A 26 -7.93 14.57 -3.73
CA ALA A 26 -8.57 13.38 -3.22
C ALA A 26 -9.30 13.82 -1.96
N GLU A 27 -10.50 14.33 -2.22
CA GLU A 27 -11.66 14.46 -1.36
C GLU A 27 -11.31 14.60 0.12
N LYS A 28 -11.37 15.84 0.60
CA LYS A 28 -11.84 16.11 1.96
C LYS A 28 -13.23 15.50 2.14
N LYS A 29 -13.32 14.19 2.35
CA LYS A 29 -14.42 13.60 3.10
C LYS A 29 -14.18 13.97 4.56
N LYS A 30 -14.78 15.09 4.97
CA LYS A 30 -15.12 15.32 6.37
C LYS A 30 -16.07 14.21 6.81
N GLU A 31 -15.52 13.11 7.30
CA GLU A 31 -16.27 12.14 8.08
C GLU A 31 -15.91 12.37 9.56
N ASN A 32 -16.89 12.83 10.34
CA ASN A 32 -16.77 12.88 11.80
C ASN A 32 -16.67 11.45 12.36
N LYS A 33 -15.51 10.77 12.26
CA LYS A 33 -15.28 9.47 12.88
C LYS A 33 -13.81 9.29 13.23
N LYS A 34 -13.54 9.26 14.54
CA LYS A 34 -12.52 8.44 15.22
C LYS A 34 -11.75 7.49 14.25
N GLY A 35 -10.58 7.92 13.79
CA GLY A 35 -9.74 7.24 12.79
C GLY A 35 -8.25 7.30 13.13
N LEU A 36 -7.39 6.84 12.21
CA LEU A 36 -5.93 6.79 12.40
C LEU A 36 -5.38 8.15 12.85
N ARG A 37 -4.62 8.16 13.94
CA ARG A 37 -3.95 9.37 14.45
C ARG A 37 -2.65 9.60 13.70
N GLY A 38 -2.47 10.85 13.28
CA GLY A 38 -1.31 11.28 12.51
C GLY A 38 -1.57 11.21 11.00
N THR A 39 -0.51 11.37 10.22
CA THR A 39 -0.59 11.16 8.77
C THR A 39 -0.65 9.65 8.45
N PRO A 40 -1.16 9.25 7.27
CA PRO A 40 -1.12 7.86 6.85
C PRO A 40 0.31 7.28 6.88
N ALA A 41 1.31 8.06 6.49
CA ALA A 41 2.71 7.67 6.57
C ALA A 41 3.16 7.36 8.01
N GLN A 42 2.79 8.19 9.00
CA GLN A 42 3.10 7.94 10.40
C GLN A 42 2.45 6.66 10.93
N ALA A 43 1.18 6.41 10.56
CA ALA A 43 0.49 5.19 10.92
C ALA A 43 1.14 3.94 10.29
N THR A 44 1.56 4.03 9.03
CA THR A 44 2.31 2.97 8.33
C THR A 44 3.65 2.69 9.01
N THR A 45 4.44 3.73 9.31
CA THR A 45 5.72 3.56 10.01
C THR A 45 5.51 2.91 11.37
N ARG A 46 4.52 3.35 12.16
CA ARG A 46 4.18 2.74 13.45
C ARG A 46 3.83 1.26 13.30
N LEU A 47 3.02 0.92 12.29
CA LEU A 47 2.64 -0.46 12.00
C LEU A 47 3.86 -1.33 11.69
N LEU A 48 4.77 -0.87 10.83
CA LEU A 48 5.96 -1.61 10.44
C LEU A 48 6.93 -1.79 11.62
N LEU A 49 7.10 -0.76 12.45
CA LEU A 49 7.92 -0.85 13.66
C LEU A 49 7.37 -1.87 14.66
N HIS A 50 6.06 -1.88 14.90
CA HIS A 50 5.46 -2.89 15.77
C HIS A 50 5.52 -4.30 15.18
N LEU A 51 5.36 -4.43 13.85
CA LEU A 51 5.54 -5.72 13.19
C LEU A 51 6.98 -6.22 13.36
N TRP A 52 7.98 -5.34 13.24
CA TRP A 52 9.38 -5.67 13.50
C TRP A 52 9.61 -6.10 14.95
N ASP A 53 9.09 -5.35 15.92
CA ASP A 53 9.22 -5.62 17.35
C ASP A 53 8.60 -6.98 17.76
N LEU A 54 7.48 -7.34 17.15
CA LEU A 54 6.84 -8.66 17.31
C LEU A 54 7.59 -9.80 16.60
N GLY A 55 8.72 -9.50 15.95
CA GLY A 55 9.55 -10.47 15.24
C GLY A 55 9.07 -10.78 13.82
N GLY A 56 8.27 -9.90 13.21
CA GLY A 56 7.73 -10.04 11.86
C GLY A 56 8.77 -10.19 10.75
N SER A 57 10.05 -9.91 11.03
CA SER A 57 11.19 -10.18 10.15
C SER A 57 11.63 -11.65 10.13
N LYS A 58 11.24 -12.44 11.14
CA LYS A 58 11.67 -13.84 11.32
C LYS A 58 10.49 -14.82 11.35
N GLN A 59 9.31 -14.35 11.76
CA GLN A 59 8.12 -15.19 11.94
C GLN A 59 6.84 -14.49 11.49
N GLU A 60 5.82 -15.30 11.23
CA GLU A 60 4.47 -14.83 10.97
C GLU A 60 3.80 -14.31 12.25
N VAL A 61 3.34 -13.07 12.22
CA VAL A 61 2.63 -12.42 13.32
C VAL A 61 1.15 -12.37 13.01
N LYS A 62 0.27 -12.69 13.98
CA LYS A 62 -1.18 -12.58 13.76
C LYS A 62 -1.55 -11.12 13.50
N ARG A 63 -2.34 -10.89 12.46
CA ARG A 63 -2.83 -9.55 12.11
C ARG A 63 -3.57 -8.89 13.28
N LYS A 64 -4.37 -9.68 14.02
CA LYS A 64 -5.12 -9.19 15.17
C LYS A 64 -4.19 -8.67 16.26
N ASP A 65 -3.19 -9.46 16.64
CA ASP A 65 -2.23 -9.11 17.69
C ASP A 65 -1.42 -7.85 17.29
N LEU A 66 -1.01 -7.76 16.02
CA LEU A 66 -0.37 -6.55 15.47
C LEU A 66 -1.30 -5.33 15.54
N SER A 67 -2.55 -5.47 15.09
CA SER A 67 -3.55 -4.39 15.09
C SER A 67 -3.89 -3.93 16.51
N ASP A 68 -3.89 -4.86 17.46
CA ASP A 68 -4.16 -4.58 18.87
C ASP A 68 -2.97 -3.89 19.57
N THR A 69 -1.75 -4.12 19.08
CA THR A 69 -0.51 -3.49 19.60
C THR A 69 -0.30 -2.10 19.01
N VAL A 70 -0.56 -1.91 17.71
CA VAL A 70 -0.30 -0.65 16.99
C VAL A 70 -1.35 0.43 17.28
N LYS A 71 -2.59 0.02 17.62
CA LYS A 71 -3.71 0.94 17.80
C LYS A 71 -3.46 1.85 19.01
N LEU A 72 -3.60 3.14 18.80
CA LEU A 72 -3.59 4.12 19.86
C LEU A 72 -4.98 4.24 20.50
N ASN A 73 -5.04 4.95 21.63
CA ASN A 73 -6.29 5.35 22.24
C ASN A 73 -7.18 5.99 21.17
N ASN A 74 -8.38 5.46 21.05
CA ASN A 74 -9.39 5.85 20.08
C ASN A 74 -9.18 5.40 18.62
N GLU A 75 -8.31 4.44 18.32
CA GLU A 75 -8.23 3.81 16.99
C GLU A 75 -8.90 2.43 16.97
N ARG A 76 -9.30 1.96 15.78
CA ARG A 76 -9.88 0.63 15.56
C ARG A 76 -8.98 -0.18 14.64
N SER A 77 -9.00 -1.50 14.81
CA SER A 77 -8.27 -2.42 13.92
C SER A 77 -8.69 -2.31 12.46
N GLY A 78 -9.93 -1.87 12.20
CA GLY A 78 -10.46 -1.63 10.86
C GLY A 78 -9.78 -0.46 10.14
N ASP A 79 -9.33 0.56 10.87
CA ASP A 79 -8.74 1.77 10.30
C ASP A 79 -7.40 1.49 9.62
N TYR A 80 -6.73 0.41 10.01
CA TYR A 80 -5.47 -0.06 9.41
C TYR A 80 -5.65 -0.90 8.14
N THR A 81 -6.88 -1.23 7.75
CA THR A 81 -7.14 -2.17 6.65
C THR A 81 -6.54 -1.70 5.33
N ASP A 82 -6.60 -0.40 5.04
CA ASP A 82 -6.07 0.12 3.79
C ASP A 82 -4.54 0.20 3.80
N ILE A 83 -3.93 0.53 4.95
CA ILE A 83 -2.45 0.44 5.12
C ILE A 83 -1.96 -0.97 4.84
N PHE A 84 -2.65 -1.98 5.38
CA PHE A 84 -2.32 -3.37 5.11
C PHE A 84 -2.42 -3.74 3.63
N LYS A 85 -3.38 -3.18 2.87
CA LYS A 85 -3.50 -3.44 1.42
C LYS A 85 -2.35 -2.80 0.65
N THR A 86 -2.03 -1.54 0.96
CA THR A 86 -0.93 -0.81 0.33
C THR A 86 0.39 -1.53 0.56
N LEU A 87 0.72 -1.88 1.81
CA LEU A 87 1.96 -2.58 2.13
C LEU A 87 2.09 -3.97 1.48
N GLU A 88 0.97 -4.65 1.22
CA GLU A 88 0.98 -5.94 0.53
C GLU A 88 1.16 -5.75 -0.99
N THR A 89 0.57 -4.68 -1.54
CA THR A 89 0.70 -4.32 -2.96
C THR A 89 2.12 -3.86 -3.29
N ASP A 90 2.73 -3.09 -2.38
CA ASP A 90 4.11 -2.63 -2.48
C ASP A 90 5.14 -3.74 -2.25
N GLY A 91 4.68 -4.94 -1.86
CA GLY A 91 5.54 -6.08 -1.56
C GLY A 91 6.25 -6.00 -0.22
N THR A 92 6.11 -4.93 0.57
CA THR A 92 6.73 -4.73 1.89
C THR A 92 6.34 -5.80 2.90
N ILE A 93 5.07 -6.23 2.89
CA ILE A 93 4.56 -7.30 3.76
C ILE A 93 3.91 -8.39 2.92
N LYS A 94 3.84 -9.58 3.50
CA LYS A 94 3.03 -10.68 2.95
C LYS A 94 1.99 -11.11 3.96
N LYS A 95 0.77 -11.36 3.48
CA LYS A 95 -0.32 -11.91 4.28
C LYS A 95 -0.49 -13.39 3.99
N THR A 96 -0.70 -14.16 5.03
CA THR A 96 -1.07 -15.58 4.92
C THR A 96 -2.29 -15.85 5.79
N LYS A 97 -3.09 -16.83 5.41
CA LYS A 97 -4.28 -17.22 6.17
C LYS A 97 -4.16 -18.68 6.56
N LYS A 98 -4.18 -18.95 7.86
CA LYS A 98 -4.20 -20.31 8.40
C LYS A 98 -5.54 -20.51 9.12
N ALA A 99 -6.34 -21.44 8.60
CA ALA A 99 -7.74 -21.63 8.98
C ALA A 99 -8.56 -20.32 8.88
N ARG A 100 -8.88 -19.69 10.01
CA ARG A 100 -9.64 -18.43 10.09
C ARG A 100 -8.81 -17.24 10.59
N ILE A 101 -7.49 -17.43 10.78
CA ILE A 101 -6.60 -16.41 11.34
C ILE A 101 -5.71 -15.88 10.22
N GLU A 102 -5.65 -14.56 10.09
CA GLU A 102 -4.74 -13.84 9.20
C GLU A 102 -3.41 -13.59 9.91
N TYR A 103 -2.33 -13.83 9.18
CA TYR A 103 -0.95 -13.63 9.59
C TYR A 103 -0.27 -12.66 8.63
N VAL A 104 0.73 -11.95 9.14
CA VAL A 104 1.49 -10.93 8.43
C VAL A 104 2.96 -11.07 8.79
N PHE A 105 3.84 -10.92 7.83
CA PHE A 105 5.28 -10.87 8.03
C PHE A 105 5.94 -9.92 7.03
N LEU A 106 7.14 -9.43 7.38
CA LEU A 106 7.96 -8.60 6.51
C LEU A 106 8.60 -9.46 5.41
N THR A 107 8.57 -8.97 4.19
CA THR A 107 9.32 -9.58 3.09
C THR A 107 10.74 -9.05 3.05
N GLU A 108 11.58 -9.59 2.18
CA GLU A 108 12.91 -9.06 1.92
C GLU A 108 12.88 -7.57 1.51
N GLN A 109 11.87 -7.14 0.75
CA GLN A 109 11.73 -5.73 0.35
C GLN A 109 11.38 -4.82 1.54
N GLY A 110 10.66 -5.33 2.54
CA GLY A 110 10.35 -4.57 3.76
C GLY A 110 11.49 -4.51 4.78
N LEU A 111 12.62 -5.19 4.52
CA LEU A 111 13.81 -5.21 5.37
C LEU A 111 14.97 -4.37 4.82
N GLN A 112 14.87 -3.89 3.57
CA GLN A 112 15.88 -3.07 2.89
C GLN A 112 15.80 -1.59 3.30
#